data_AF-A0A2T2RW01-F1
#
_entry.id   AF-A0A2T2RW01-F1
#
_cell.length_a   1.000
_cell.length_b   1.000
_cell.length_c   1.000
_cell.angle_alpha   90.00
_cell.angle_beta   90.00
_cell.angle_gamma   90.00
#
_symmetry.space_group_name_H-M   'P 1'
#
loop_
_entity.id
_entity.type
_entity.pdbx_description
1 polymer ?
#
loop_
_entity_poly.entity_id
_entity_poly.type
_entity_poly.pdbx_seq_one_letter_code
_entity_poly.pdbx_strand_id
1 'polypeptide(L)'
;MNKYIVLLKDFVTEKKSAEEFEEQFLKLFKNESYLLSPREFQILDQLFSDVDAYCSNPELIEDPWFDLSEAQLRVSARNTLDKLVKLTSV
;
A
#
# COMPACT_ATOMS: atom_id res chain seq x y z
N MET A 1 -11.19 -2.98 -7.65
CA MET A 1 -10.76 -3.31 -6.27
C MET A 1 -9.94 -4.59 -6.13
N ASN A 2 -10.35 -5.74 -6.69
CA ASN A 2 -9.67 -7.03 -6.50
C ASN A 2 -8.14 -7.01 -6.75
N LYS A 3 -7.69 -6.27 -7.77
CA LYS A 3 -6.26 -6.08 -8.09
C LYS A 3 -5.43 -5.52 -6.91
N TYR A 4 -5.97 -4.56 -6.16
CA TYR A 4 -5.31 -4.05 -4.95
C TYR A 4 -5.33 -5.07 -3.82
N ILE A 5 -6.46 -5.76 -3.60
CA ILE A 5 -6.59 -6.78 -2.55
C ILE A 5 -5.58 -7.92 -2.76
N VAL A 6 -5.41 -8.40 -4.00
CA VAL A 6 -4.43 -9.44 -4.33
C VAL A 6 -3.01 -8.95 -4.06
N LEU A 7 -2.65 -7.77 -4.57
CA LEU A 7 -1.32 -7.18 -4.37
C LEU A 7 -0.99 -7.02 -2.88
N LEU A 8 -1.94 -6.49 -2.10
CA LEU A 8 -1.78 -6.31 -0.65
C LEU A 8 -1.66 -7.64 0.09
N LYS A 9 -2.43 -8.66 -0.28
CA LYS A 9 -2.30 -10.00 0.31
C LYS A 9 -0.92 -10.59 0.05
N ASP A 10 -0.44 -10.51 -1.19
CA ASP A 10 0.87 -11.05 -1.55
C ASP A 10 1.99 -10.33 -0.80
N PHE A 11 1.91 -9.01 -0.69
CA PHE A 11 2.85 -8.26 0.14
C PHE A 11 2.73 -8.67 1.60
N VAL A 12 1.57 -8.57 2.25
CA VAL A 12 1.38 -8.88 3.68
C VAL A 12 1.76 -10.32 4.07
N THR A 13 1.73 -11.26 3.13
CA THR A 13 2.13 -12.67 3.32
C THR A 13 3.55 -12.99 2.88
N GLU A 14 4.40 -11.97 2.72
CA GLU A 14 5.83 -12.09 2.39
C GLU A 14 6.12 -12.77 1.05
N LYS A 15 5.14 -12.81 0.14
CA LYS A 15 5.33 -13.29 -1.23
C LYS A 15 5.94 -12.25 -2.16
N LYS A 16 6.02 -10.99 -1.71
CA LYS A 16 6.63 -9.86 -2.41
C LYS A 16 7.52 -9.10 -1.43
N SER A 17 8.65 -8.60 -1.94
CA SER A 17 9.44 -7.60 -1.22
C SER A 17 8.71 -6.25 -1.18
N ALA A 18 9.16 -5.34 -0.32
CA ALA A 18 8.61 -3.99 -0.28
C ALA A 18 8.87 -3.20 -1.58
N GLU A 19 10.04 -3.36 -2.20
CA GLU A 19 10.37 -2.73 -3.49
C GLU A 19 9.45 -3.23 -4.62
N GLU A 20 9.24 -4.55 -4.70
CA GLU A 20 8.32 -5.14 -5.69
C GLU A 20 6.87 -4.69 -5.48
N PHE A 21 6.48 -4.52 -4.22
CA PHE A 21 5.15 -4.03 -3.86
C PHE A 21 4.98 -2.55 -4.22
N GLU A 22 5.93 -1.70 -3.85
CA GLU A 22 5.95 -0.27 -4.17
C GLU A 22 5.80 -0.05 -5.68
N GLU A 23 6.68 -0.67 -6.49
CA GLU A 23 6.65 -0.49 -7.94
C GLU A 23 5.29 -0.88 -8.53
N GLN A 24 4.77 -2.03 -8.12
CA GLN A 24 3.49 -2.55 -8.61
C GLN A 24 2.31 -1.71 -8.13
N PHE A 25 2.33 -1.24 -6.88
CA PHE A 25 1.27 -0.41 -6.31
C PHE A 25 1.23 0.95 -7.02
N LEU A 26 2.37 1.63 -7.15
CA LEU A 26 2.45 2.93 -7.81
C LEU A 26 2.02 2.85 -9.27
N LYS A 27 2.44 1.79 -9.99
CA LYS A 27 2.00 1.53 -11.35
C LYS A 27 0.48 1.31 -11.41
N LEU A 28 -0.07 0.53 -10.49
CA LEU A 28 -1.49 0.22 -10.43
C LEU A 28 -2.34 1.46 -10.14
N PHE A 29 -1.92 2.27 -9.18
CA PHE A 29 -2.63 3.47 -8.72
C PHE A 29 -2.59 4.59 -9.76
N LYS A 30 -1.41 4.88 -10.34
CA LYS A 30 -1.25 5.91 -11.39
C LYS A 30 -1.99 5.61 -12.69
N ASN A 31 -2.21 4.32 -12.99
CA ASN A 31 -2.94 3.88 -14.18
C ASN A 31 -4.37 3.45 -13.87
N GLU A 32 -4.93 3.84 -12.72
CA GLU A 32 -6.31 3.53 -12.41
C GLU A 32 -7.25 4.28 -13.35
N SER A 33 -7.88 3.53 -14.25
CA SER A 33 -8.83 4.05 -15.24
C SER A 33 -10.28 4.01 -14.75
N TYR A 34 -10.56 3.29 -13.66
CA TYR A 34 -11.88 3.23 -13.05
C TYR A 34 -12.06 4.36 -12.05
N LEU A 35 -13.27 4.95 -12.05
CA LEU A 35 -13.65 5.89 -11.00
C LEU A 35 -13.80 5.14 -9.67
N LEU A 36 -12.85 5.34 -8.76
CA LEU A 36 -12.94 4.85 -7.39
C LEU A 36 -14.05 5.62 -6.66
N SER A 37 -14.85 4.93 -5.85
CA SER A 37 -15.73 5.66 -4.94
C SER A 37 -14.91 6.50 -3.95
N PRO A 38 -15.46 7.59 -3.39
CA PRO A 38 -14.72 8.44 -2.46
C PRO A 38 -14.08 7.68 -1.29
N ARG A 39 -14.77 6.65 -0.79
CA ARG A 39 -14.28 5.82 0.31
C ARG A 39 -13.14 4.89 -0.11
N GLU A 40 -13.22 4.31 -1.31
CA GLU A 40 -12.14 3.49 -1.86
C GLU A 40 -10.90 4.34 -2.13
N PHE A 41 -11.09 5.51 -2.74
CA PHE A 41 -10.02 6.45 -3.03
C PHE A 41 -9.32 6.88 -1.73
N GLN A 42 -10.07 7.31 -0.71
CA GLN A 42 -9.48 7.72 0.57
C GLN A 42 -8.66 6.62 1.25
N ILE A 43 -9.11 5.36 1.16
CA ILE A 43 -8.35 4.22 1.72
C ILE A 43 -7.04 4.01 0.95
N LEU A 44 -7.08 4.08 -0.38
CA LEU A 44 -5.90 3.86 -1.23
C LEU A 44 -4.94 5.05 -1.24
N ASP A 45 -5.45 6.28 -1.10
CA ASP A 45 -4.67 7.52 -1.06
C ASP A 45 -3.82 7.62 0.22
N GLN A 46 -4.36 7.14 1.36
CA GLN A 46 -3.55 6.99 2.57
C GLN A 46 -2.40 6.00 2.35
N LEU A 47 -2.68 4.84 1.74
CA LEU A 47 -1.63 3.88 1.43
C LEU A 47 -0.62 4.44 0.41
N PHE A 48 -1.07 5.24 -0.56
CA PHE A 48 -0.18 5.92 -1.49
C PHE A 48 0.80 6.84 -0.75
N SER A 49 0.31 7.61 0.23
CA SER A 49 1.17 8.45 1.07
C SER A 49 2.20 7.62 1.85
N ASP A 50 1.79 6.47 2.40
CA ASP A 50 2.68 5.57 3.14
C ASP A 50 3.71 4.87 2.22
N VAL A 51 3.34 4.60 0.96
CA VAL A 51 4.25 4.06 -0.06
C VAL A 51 5.23 5.14 -0.54
N ASP A 52 4.81 6.39 -0.71
CA ASP A 52 5.69 7.52 -1.08
C ASP A 52 6.73 7.83 0.01
N ALA A 53 6.36 7.57 1.26
CA ALA A 53 7.23 7.68 2.43
C ALA A 53 8.14 6.46 2.65
N TYR A 54 8.00 5.36 1.90
CA TYR A 54 8.83 4.18 2.10
C TYR A 54 10.28 4.41 1.66
N CYS A 55 11.23 4.01 2.50
CA CYS A 55 12.65 4.01 2.18
C CYS A 55 13.21 2.58 2.27
N SER A 56 13.73 2.07 1.15
CA SER A 56 14.29 0.71 1.06
C SER A 56 15.66 0.57 1.70
N ASN A 57 16.39 1.66 1.90
CA ASN A 57 17.69 1.67 2.54
C ASN A 57 17.58 2.21 3.98
N PRO A 58 17.70 1.35 5.01
CA PRO A 58 17.63 1.78 6.40
C PRO A 58 18.69 2.81 6.80
N GLU A 59 19.84 2.85 6.11
CA GLU A 59 20.89 3.84 6.38
C GLU A 59 20.53 5.25 5.89
N LEU A 60 19.51 5.36 5.03
CA LEU A 60 18.98 6.63 4.50
C LEU A 60 17.70 7.08 5.19
N ILE A 61 17.22 6.35 6.20
CA ILE A 61 16.10 6.78 7.03
C ILE A 61 16.62 7.92 7.91
N GLU A 62 16.31 9.15 7.54
CA GLU A 62 16.77 10.36 8.25
C GLU A 62 15.77 10.76 9.34
N ASP A 63 14.47 10.58 9.08
CA ASP A 63 13.42 10.88 10.06
C ASP A 63 12.38 9.73 10.13
N PRO A 64 12.34 8.95 11.23
CA PRO A 64 11.39 7.84 11.38
C PRO A 64 9.92 8.29 11.50
N TRP A 65 9.65 9.60 11.58
CA TRP A 65 8.30 10.16 11.48
C TRP A 65 7.82 10.37 10.04
N PHE A 66 8.75 10.52 9.09
CA PHE A 66 8.45 10.76 7.68
C PHE A 66 8.84 9.60 6.77
N ASP A 67 9.88 8.85 7.11
CA ASP A 67 10.33 7.68 6.37
C ASP A 67 9.76 6.39 6.99
N LEU A 68 9.16 5.55 6.15
CA LEU A 68 8.69 4.22 6.55
C LEU A 68 9.73 3.16 6.22
N SER A 69 10.02 2.31 7.20
CA SER A 69 10.66 1.02 6.97
C SER A 69 9.70 0.02 6.31
N GLU A 70 10.23 -1.07 5.75
CA GLU A 70 9.42 -2.17 5.22
C GLU A 70 8.43 -2.74 6.27
N ALA A 71 8.85 -2.86 7.52
CA ALA A 71 7.98 -3.36 8.59
C ALA A 71 6.78 -2.44 8.82
N GLN A 72 6.99 -1.12 8.84
CA GLN A 72 5.91 -0.13 8.94
C GLN A 72 5.02 -0.17 7.69
N LEU A 73 5.60 -0.29 6.49
CA LEU A 73 4.84 -0.39 5.26
C LEU A 73 3.95 -1.65 5.23
N ARG A 74 4.44 -2.80 5.73
CA ARG A 74 3.64 -4.03 5.88
C ARG A 74 2.46 -3.85 6.82
N VAL A 75 2.64 -3.10 7.92
CA VAL A 75 1.53 -2.77 8.83
C VAL A 75 0.49 -1.89 8.14
N SER A 76 0.92 -0.86 7.41
CA SER A 76 0.00 -0.03 6.61
C SER A 76 -0.76 -0.87 5.57
N ALA A 77 -0.06 -1.72 4.83
CA ALA A 77 -0.65 -2.60 3.83
C ALA A 77 -1.70 -3.55 4.44
N ARG A 78 -1.43 -4.11 5.62
CA ARG A 78 -2.40 -4.96 6.35
C ARG A 78 -3.64 -4.18 6.77
N ASN A 79 -3.47 -2.99 7.34
CA ASN A 79 -4.59 -2.14 7.73
C ASN A 79 -5.45 -1.74 6.52
N THR A 80 -4.81 -1.45 5.39
CA THR A 80 -5.48 -1.14 4.13
C THR A 80 -6.24 -2.34 3.59
N LEU A 81 -5.61 -3.52 3.57
CA LEU A 81 -6.26 -4.77 3.17
C LEU A 81 -7.53 -5.05 3.99
N ASP A 82 -7.45 -4.90 5.31
CA ASP A 82 -8.60 -5.13 6.20
C ASP A 82 -9.75 -4.16 5.91
N LYS A 83 -9.45 -2.88 5.65
CA LYS A 83 -10.45 -1.87 5.28
C LYS A 83 -11.11 -2.21 3.94
N LEU A 84 -10.33 -2.61 2.94
CA LEU A 84 -10.84 -2.96 1.61
C LEU A 84 -11.69 -4.22 1.63
N VAL A 85 -11.25 -5.28 2.34
CA VAL A 85 -12.02 -6.52 2.48
C VAL A 85 -13.36 -6.23 3.13
N LYS A 86 -13.39 -5.50 4.25
CA LYS A 86 -14.63 -5.08 4.92
C LYS A 86 -15.56 -4.27 4.02
N LEU A 87 -15.00 -3.40 3.18
CA LEU A 87 -15.79 -2.59 2.24
C LEU A 87 -16.43 -3.44 1.13
N THR A 88 -15.75 -4.51 0.69
CA THR A 88 -16.22 -5.41 -0.37
C THR A 88 -17.10 -6.57 0.12
N SER A 89 -17.14 -6.83 1.42
CA SER A 89 -17.99 -7.88 2.02
C SER A 89 -19.42 -7.41 2.32
N VAL A 90 -19.89 -6.37 1.63
CA VAL A 90 -21.24 -5.80 1.74
C VAL A 90 -22.10 -6.24 0.57
#